data_AF-A0A838GB04-F1
#
_entry.id   AF-A0A838GB04-F1
#
_cell.length_a   1.000
_cell.length_b   1.000
_cell.length_c   1.000
_cell.angle_alpha   90.00
_cell.angle_beta   90.00
_cell.angle_gamma   90.00
#
_symmetry.space_group_name_H-M   'P 1'
#
loop_
_entity.id
_entity.type
_entity.pdbx_description
1 polymer ?
#
loop_
_entity_poly.entity_id
_entity_poly.type
_entity_poly.pdbx_seq_one_letter_code
_entity_poly.pdbx_strand_id
1 'polypeptide(L)'
;MCGFVNTPAGTPTSQQTAGDCRKNVCDGSGAVTSVPDDADRPEDNNGCTTDSCLNGVPSHTPKLEGTACGDGGGAVCDATGTCVGCLTASDCPGSDTECQTRSCNGGICGAEFAPQGTPTSDQTSGDCKQNVCDGAGGVILIADNTDVPGDDGNQCTTDTCVDGVPTFAPVAAGSQCSQGG
;
A
#
# COMPACT_ATOMS: atom_id res chain seq x y z
N MET A 1 -56.09 46.66 16.06
CA MET A 1 -54.75 46.73 16.69
C MET A 1 -53.85 45.74 15.98
N CYS A 2 -52.73 46.19 15.43
CA CYS A 2 -51.67 45.32 14.91
C CYS A 2 -50.49 45.44 15.88
N GLY A 3 -49.94 44.30 16.30
CA GLY A 3 -48.79 44.23 17.20
C GLY A 3 -47.98 42.97 16.90
N PHE A 4 -46.71 42.98 17.27
CA PHE A 4 -45.83 41.83 17.15
C PHE A 4 -45.89 41.00 18.43
N VAL A 5 -45.85 39.68 18.29
CA VAL A 5 -45.63 38.75 19.41
C VAL A 5 -44.22 38.21 19.23
N ASN A 6 -43.35 38.42 20.22
CA ASN A 6 -41.99 37.89 20.18
C ASN A 6 -42.02 36.37 20.29
N THR A 7 -41.20 35.71 19.48
CA THR A 7 -40.96 34.27 19.58
C THR A 7 -40.34 33.93 20.95
N PRO A 8 -40.74 32.82 21.61
CA PRO A 8 -40.18 32.42 22.90
C PRO A 8 -38.66 32.26 22.89
N ALA A 9 -38.02 32.62 24.01
CA ALA A 9 -36.58 32.43 24.19
C ALA A 9 -36.19 30.95 24.01
N GLY A 10 -35.04 30.70 23.38
CA GLY A 10 -34.53 29.35 23.09
C GLY A 10 -35.08 28.70 21.81
N THR A 11 -36.02 29.34 21.11
CA THR A 11 -36.50 28.86 19.80
C THR A 11 -35.39 29.00 18.76
N PRO A 12 -34.97 27.91 18.06
CA PRO A 12 -33.94 28.00 17.01
C PRO A 12 -34.40 28.89 15.85
N THR A 13 -33.48 29.70 15.33
CA THR A 13 -33.73 30.48 14.11
C THR A 13 -33.52 29.64 12.85
N SER A 14 -34.05 30.06 11.71
CA SER A 14 -33.85 29.39 10.42
C SER A 14 -32.44 29.59 9.84
N GLN A 15 -31.67 30.55 10.36
CA GLN A 15 -30.29 30.83 9.94
C GLN A 15 -29.32 30.32 11.00
N GLN A 16 -28.92 29.07 10.83
CA GLN A 16 -27.81 28.46 11.57
C GLN A 16 -26.57 28.43 10.69
N THR A 17 -25.40 28.48 11.31
CA THR A 17 -24.14 28.13 10.65
C THR A 17 -23.88 26.67 11.01
N ALA A 18 -23.66 25.80 10.03
CA ALA A 18 -23.31 24.42 10.34
C ALA A 18 -21.85 24.32 10.78
N GLY A 19 -21.59 23.52 11.80
CA GLY A 19 -20.25 23.20 12.30
C GLY A 19 -19.56 24.33 13.06
N ASP A 20 -20.30 25.35 13.53
CA ASP A 20 -19.73 26.42 14.36
C ASP A 20 -19.89 26.16 15.86
N CYS A 21 -20.42 24.99 16.23
CA CYS A 21 -20.71 24.54 17.60
C CYS A 21 -21.70 25.47 18.32
N ARG A 22 -22.52 26.23 17.59
CA ARG A 22 -23.44 27.19 18.16
C ARG A 22 -24.83 27.01 17.59
N LYS A 23 -25.81 27.43 18.39
CA LYS A 23 -27.20 27.54 17.97
C LYS A 23 -27.69 28.96 18.15
N ASN A 24 -28.09 29.58 17.04
CA ASN A 24 -28.75 30.88 17.05
C ASN A 24 -30.21 30.70 17.48
N VAL A 25 -30.59 31.28 18.62
CA VAL A 25 -31.92 31.19 19.22
C VAL A 25 -32.52 32.56 19.49
N CYS A 26 -33.85 32.66 19.52
CA CYS A 26 -34.52 33.88 19.98
C CYS A 26 -34.23 34.15 21.46
N ASP A 27 -34.15 35.43 21.85
CA ASP A 27 -33.95 35.87 23.24
C ASP A 27 -35.27 36.14 24.00
N GLY A 28 -36.42 36.02 23.33
CA GLY A 28 -37.74 36.35 23.88
C GLY A 28 -38.10 37.85 23.85
N SER A 29 -37.14 38.73 23.55
CA SER A 29 -37.30 40.18 23.46
C SER A 29 -37.29 40.70 22.01
N GLY A 30 -37.18 39.80 21.04
CA GLY A 30 -37.20 40.10 19.61
C GLY A 30 -35.81 40.15 18.96
N ALA A 31 -34.76 39.81 19.71
CA ALA A 31 -33.41 39.65 19.19
C ALA A 31 -33.00 38.16 19.09
N VAL A 32 -31.84 37.94 18.49
CA VAL A 32 -31.20 36.63 18.38
C VAL A 32 -29.97 36.61 19.28
N THR A 33 -29.79 35.50 20.00
CA THR A 33 -28.58 35.20 20.77
C THR A 33 -28.00 33.87 20.33
N SER A 34 -26.73 33.64 20.63
CA SER A 34 -26.01 32.42 20.30
C SER A 34 -25.69 31.65 21.58
N VAL A 35 -26.05 30.38 21.62
CA VAL A 35 -25.77 29.46 22.75
C VAL A 35 -24.90 28.30 22.27
N PRO A 36 -24.11 27.67 23.15
CA PRO A 36 -23.38 26.45 22.82
C PRO A 36 -24.29 25.35 22.30
N ASP A 37 -23.89 24.70 21.21
CA ASP A 37 -24.52 23.50 20.66
C ASP A 37 -23.45 22.49 20.29
N ASP A 38 -23.08 21.63 21.25
CA ASP A 38 -22.01 20.65 21.04
C ASP A 38 -22.41 19.48 20.11
N ALA A 39 -23.67 19.47 19.64
CA ALA A 39 -24.11 18.57 18.58
C ALA A 39 -23.85 19.12 17.17
N ASP A 40 -23.59 20.43 17.04
CA ASP A 40 -23.23 21.08 15.76
C ASP A 40 -21.72 20.95 15.47
N ARG A 41 -21.29 19.71 15.27
CA ARG A 41 -19.87 19.38 15.10
C ARG A 41 -19.31 19.95 13.81
N PRO A 42 -18.07 20.49 13.83
CA PRO A 42 -17.39 20.87 12.60
C PRO A 42 -17.10 19.61 11.76
N GLU A 43 -16.77 19.80 10.48
CA GLU A 43 -16.34 18.75 9.57
C GLU A 43 -15.20 19.30 8.71
N ASP A 44 -13.96 18.86 8.98
CA ASP A 44 -12.79 19.26 8.19
C ASP A 44 -12.50 18.32 7.00
N ASN A 45 -13.31 17.27 6.82
CA ASN A 45 -13.12 16.20 5.84
C ASN A 45 -11.77 15.49 5.97
N ASN A 46 -11.17 15.48 7.16
CA ASN A 46 -9.92 14.79 7.42
C ASN A 46 -10.18 13.52 8.25
N GLY A 47 -9.98 12.36 7.62
CA GLY A 47 -10.09 11.06 8.29
C GLY A 47 -9.18 10.90 9.51
N CYS A 48 -8.16 11.74 9.67
CA CYS A 48 -7.19 11.72 10.75
C CYS A 48 -7.43 12.70 11.89
N THR A 49 -8.54 13.42 11.89
CA THR A 49 -8.96 14.27 13.01
C THR A 49 -10.24 13.73 13.62
N THR A 50 -10.43 14.04 14.90
CA THR A 50 -11.69 13.85 15.60
C THR A 50 -12.34 15.21 15.77
N ASP A 51 -13.50 15.35 15.15
CA ASP A 51 -14.25 16.59 15.13
C ASP A 51 -15.17 16.65 16.34
N SER A 52 -15.01 17.72 17.11
CA SER A 52 -15.68 17.86 18.39
C SER A 52 -16.02 19.32 18.67
N CYS A 53 -17.04 19.47 19.51
CA CYS A 53 -17.38 20.72 20.15
C CYS A 53 -17.22 20.55 21.65
N LEU A 54 -16.65 21.56 22.30
CA LEU A 54 -16.63 21.63 23.76
C LEU A 54 -17.05 23.04 24.21
N ASN A 55 -18.21 23.15 24.83
CA ASN A 55 -18.79 24.41 25.28
C ASN A 55 -18.93 25.44 24.15
N GLY A 56 -19.33 24.99 22.97
CA GLY A 56 -19.54 25.84 21.79
C GLY A 56 -18.25 26.34 21.13
N VAL A 57 -17.16 25.60 21.32
CA VAL A 57 -15.87 25.82 20.66
C VAL A 57 -15.56 24.65 19.74
N PRO A 58 -15.45 24.87 18.42
CA PRO A 58 -15.01 23.86 17.46
C PRO A 58 -13.57 23.41 17.71
N SER A 59 -13.31 22.11 17.53
CA SER A 59 -11.99 21.50 17.70
C SER A 59 -11.81 20.32 16.77
N HIS A 60 -10.62 20.24 16.17
CA HIS A 60 -10.14 19.13 15.35
C HIS A 60 -8.87 18.57 16.00
N THR A 61 -8.96 17.43 16.66
CA THR A 61 -7.80 16.83 17.34
C THR A 61 -7.26 15.64 16.55
N PRO A 62 -5.94 15.51 16.34
CA PRO A 62 -5.36 14.34 15.68
C PRO A 62 -5.82 13.03 16.31
N LYS A 63 -6.22 12.08 15.47
CA LYS A 63 -6.38 10.67 15.85
C LYS A 63 -5.01 10.04 16.11
N LEU A 64 -5.02 8.82 16.65
CA LEU A 64 -3.81 8.06 16.89
C LEU A 64 -3.09 7.77 15.56
N GLU A 65 -1.76 7.89 15.58
CA GLU A 65 -0.91 7.45 14.46
C GLU A 65 -1.21 5.98 14.09
N GLY A 66 -1.22 5.68 12.79
CA GLY A 66 -1.57 4.36 12.26
C GLY A 66 -3.07 4.11 12.15
N THR A 67 -3.93 5.03 12.59
CA THR A 67 -5.38 4.92 12.37
C THR A 67 -5.67 4.98 10.86
N ALA A 68 -6.48 4.06 10.34
CA ALA A 68 -6.88 4.09 8.93
C ALA A 68 -7.73 5.35 8.61
N CYS A 69 -7.46 6.02 7.49
CA CYS A 69 -8.02 7.35 7.21
C CYS A 69 -8.49 7.61 5.77
N GLY A 70 -8.53 6.59 4.91
CA GLY A 70 -9.04 6.70 3.54
C GLY A 70 -9.99 5.56 3.16
N ASP A 71 -10.87 5.82 2.20
CA ASP A 71 -11.98 4.92 1.81
C ASP A 71 -11.52 3.55 1.25
N GLY A 72 -10.23 3.40 0.92
CA GLY A 72 -9.66 2.19 0.33
C GLY A 72 -8.76 1.35 1.25
N GLY A 73 -8.62 1.72 2.54
CA GLY A 73 -7.85 0.93 3.52
C GLY A 73 -6.33 0.92 3.35
N GLY A 74 -5.78 1.75 2.46
CA GLY A 74 -4.34 1.87 2.19
C GLY A 74 -3.71 3.18 2.66
N ALA A 75 -4.41 3.97 3.47
CA ALA A 75 -3.89 5.22 4.03
C ALA A 75 -4.07 5.23 5.55
N VAL A 76 -3.09 5.79 6.24
CA VAL A 76 -2.96 5.81 7.70
C VAL A 76 -2.62 7.20 8.20
N CYS A 77 -3.01 7.51 9.43
CA CYS A 77 -2.70 8.79 10.06
C CYS A 77 -1.24 8.85 10.50
N ASP A 78 -0.57 9.96 10.21
CA ASP A 78 0.69 10.30 10.85
C ASP A 78 0.47 10.95 12.23
N ALA A 79 1.56 11.17 12.97
CA ALA A 79 1.53 11.83 14.27
C ALA A 79 0.98 13.27 14.27
N THR A 80 0.84 13.91 13.10
CA THR A 80 0.31 15.28 12.97
C THR A 80 -1.19 15.31 12.68
N GLY A 81 -1.81 14.14 12.47
CA GLY A 81 -3.21 14.06 12.06
C GLY A 81 -3.41 14.26 10.56
N THR A 82 -2.38 13.99 9.75
CA THR A 82 -2.49 13.97 8.28
C THR A 82 -2.69 12.54 7.79
N CYS A 83 -3.60 12.35 6.83
CA CYS A 83 -3.78 11.06 6.18
C CYS A 83 -2.72 10.84 5.11
N VAL A 84 -1.81 9.89 5.33
CA VAL A 84 -0.68 9.54 4.44
C VAL A 84 -0.84 8.12 3.90
N GLY A 85 -0.15 7.78 2.81
CA GLY A 85 -0.23 6.44 2.22
C GLY A 85 0.47 5.36 3.04
N CYS A 86 1.43 5.71 3.89
CA CYS A 86 2.16 4.76 4.73
C CYS A 86 2.97 5.48 5.81
N LEU A 87 3.31 4.76 6.88
CA LEU A 87 4.35 5.16 7.85
C LEU A 87 5.59 4.27 7.69
N THR A 88 5.36 3.04 7.25
CA THR A 88 6.35 1.99 7.06
C THR A 88 6.08 1.25 5.75
N ALA A 89 7.08 0.53 5.24
CA ALA A 89 6.93 -0.30 4.04
C ALA A 89 5.81 -1.35 4.17
N SER A 90 5.54 -1.85 5.38
CA SER A 90 4.49 -2.84 5.63
C SER A 90 3.07 -2.30 5.49
N ASP A 91 2.89 -0.98 5.60
CA ASP A 91 1.58 -0.34 5.40
C ASP A 91 1.19 -0.32 3.90
N CYS A 92 2.18 -0.47 3.01
CA CYS A 92 1.96 -0.44 1.58
C CYS A 92 1.33 -1.74 1.06
N PRO A 93 0.39 -1.64 0.10
CA PRO A 93 -0.23 -2.80 -0.51
C PRO A 93 0.78 -3.64 -1.30
N GLY A 94 0.45 -4.92 -1.50
CA GLY A 94 1.31 -5.87 -2.20
C GLY A 94 2.15 -6.72 -1.25
N SER A 95 3.09 -7.44 -1.83
CA SER A 95 3.99 -8.37 -1.13
C SER A 95 5.41 -8.18 -1.61
N ASP A 96 6.35 -8.44 -0.71
CA ASP A 96 7.77 -8.45 -1.05
C ASP A 96 8.13 -9.77 -1.75
N THR A 97 9.04 -9.69 -2.71
CA THR A 97 9.65 -10.81 -3.44
C THR A 97 11.17 -10.68 -3.38
N GLU A 98 11.89 -11.67 -3.90
CA GLU A 98 13.35 -11.59 -4.01
C GLU A 98 13.81 -10.47 -4.96
N CYS A 99 12.96 -10.06 -5.90
CA CYS A 99 13.28 -9.03 -6.90
C CYS A 99 12.69 -7.66 -6.58
N GLN A 100 11.82 -7.56 -5.57
CA GLN A 100 11.13 -6.33 -5.21
C GLN A 100 10.79 -6.30 -3.72
N THR A 101 11.04 -5.17 -3.07
CA THR A 101 10.53 -4.90 -1.72
C THR A 101 9.69 -3.63 -1.72
N ARG A 102 8.65 -3.57 -0.90
CA ARG A 102 7.86 -2.35 -0.70
C ARG A 102 8.70 -1.31 0.02
N SER A 103 8.46 -0.04 -0.27
CA SER A 103 9.06 1.08 0.43
C SER A 103 8.00 2.11 0.82
N CYS A 104 8.31 2.88 1.86
CA CYS A 104 7.54 4.03 2.27
C CYS A 104 8.48 5.23 2.38
N ASN A 105 8.32 6.22 1.52
CA ASN A 105 9.15 7.41 1.51
C ASN A 105 8.26 8.66 1.53
N GLY A 106 8.40 9.48 2.57
CA GLY A 106 7.62 10.71 2.72
C GLY A 106 6.11 10.50 2.73
N GLY A 107 5.63 9.39 3.30
CA GLY A 107 4.21 9.05 3.34
C GLY A 107 3.64 8.50 2.02
N ILE A 108 4.50 8.17 1.06
CA ILE A 108 4.10 7.62 -0.25
C ILE A 108 4.65 6.21 -0.38
N CYS A 109 3.76 5.29 -0.76
CA CYS A 109 4.13 3.91 -1.08
C CYS A 109 4.90 3.82 -2.39
N GLY A 110 5.98 3.05 -2.36
CA GLY A 110 6.83 2.74 -3.51
C GLY A 110 7.34 1.31 -3.46
N ALA A 111 8.30 1.02 -4.33
CA ALA A 111 9.00 -0.24 -4.37
C ALA A 111 10.49 -0.01 -4.66
N GLU A 112 11.33 -0.85 -4.07
CA GLU A 112 12.75 -0.96 -4.37
C GLU A 112 13.00 -2.27 -5.11
N PHE A 113 13.72 -2.20 -6.23
CA PHE A 113 13.99 -3.37 -7.07
C PHE A 113 15.40 -3.89 -6.83
N ALA A 114 15.53 -5.22 -6.80
CA ALA A 114 16.84 -5.86 -6.83
C ALA A 114 17.54 -5.55 -8.17
N PRO A 115 18.88 -5.40 -8.19
CA PRO A 115 19.62 -5.18 -9.44
C PRO A 115 19.34 -6.28 -10.47
N GLN A 116 19.31 -5.89 -11.75
CA GLN A 116 19.20 -6.84 -12.85
C GLN A 116 20.32 -7.87 -12.78
N GLY A 117 19.98 -9.15 -12.97
CA GLY A 117 20.92 -10.27 -12.91
C GLY A 117 21.13 -10.86 -11.51
N THR A 118 20.46 -10.35 -10.47
CA THR A 118 20.51 -10.96 -9.13
C THR A 118 19.84 -12.36 -9.17
N PRO A 119 20.53 -13.46 -8.83
CA PRO A 119 19.93 -14.80 -8.85
C PRO A 119 18.85 -14.97 -7.77
N THR A 120 17.75 -15.62 -8.13
CA THR A 120 16.69 -16.01 -7.19
C THR A 120 17.04 -17.30 -6.44
N SER A 121 16.37 -17.60 -5.34
CA SER A 121 16.61 -18.86 -4.61
C SER A 121 15.95 -20.07 -5.27
N ASP A 122 14.82 -19.85 -5.96
CA ASP A 122 14.12 -20.88 -6.71
C ASP A 122 14.78 -21.06 -8.09
N GLN A 123 15.62 -22.09 -8.20
CA GLN A 123 16.33 -22.49 -9.42
C GLN A 123 15.89 -23.91 -9.82
N THR A 124 15.82 -24.17 -11.12
CA THR A 124 15.63 -25.53 -11.64
C THR A 124 16.98 -26.10 -12.02
N SER A 125 17.47 -27.11 -11.31
CA SER A 125 18.77 -27.70 -11.62
C SER A 125 18.71 -28.56 -12.89
N GLY A 126 19.72 -28.41 -13.74
CA GLY A 126 19.92 -29.15 -14.97
C GLY A 126 19.07 -28.69 -16.15
N ASP A 127 18.50 -27.47 -16.10
CA ASP A 127 17.71 -26.91 -17.18
C ASP A 127 18.50 -25.95 -18.08
N CYS A 128 19.78 -25.75 -17.78
CA CYS A 128 20.72 -24.85 -18.45
C CYS A 128 20.34 -23.36 -18.33
N LYS A 129 19.57 -22.99 -17.31
CA LYS A 129 19.10 -21.62 -17.12
C LYS A 129 19.37 -21.18 -15.69
N GLN A 130 19.35 -19.87 -15.52
CA GLN A 130 19.36 -19.25 -14.21
C GLN A 130 18.20 -18.25 -14.13
N ASN A 131 17.39 -18.41 -13.09
CA ASN A 131 16.35 -17.45 -12.74
C ASN A 131 17.02 -16.24 -12.07
N VAL A 132 16.86 -15.05 -12.64
CA VAL A 132 17.45 -13.81 -12.15
C VAL A 132 16.43 -12.67 -12.17
N CYS A 133 16.64 -11.67 -11.33
CA CYS A 133 15.84 -10.45 -11.34
C CYS A 133 16.06 -9.62 -12.61
N ASP A 134 15.00 -9.00 -13.11
CA ASP A 134 15.03 -8.16 -14.32
C ASP A 134 15.40 -6.69 -14.06
N GLY A 135 15.51 -6.28 -12.79
CA GLY A 135 15.72 -4.88 -12.38
C GLY A 135 14.44 -4.04 -12.27
N ALA A 136 13.28 -4.63 -12.53
CA ALA A 136 11.95 -4.01 -12.48
C ALA A 136 10.96 -4.79 -11.59
N GLY A 137 11.46 -5.72 -10.76
CA GLY A 137 10.68 -6.51 -9.82
C GLY A 137 10.22 -7.88 -10.34
N GLY A 138 10.50 -8.18 -11.60
CA GLY A 138 10.21 -9.47 -12.22
C GLY A 138 11.39 -10.44 -12.17
N VAL A 139 11.08 -11.71 -12.43
CA VAL A 139 12.07 -12.78 -12.64
C VAL A 139 12.11 -13.11 -14.13
N ILE A 140 13.33 -13.21 -14.68
CA ILE A 140 13.61 -13.64 -16.04
C ILE A 140 14.58 -14.82 -16.03
N LEU A 141 14.59 -15.60 -17.11
CA LEU A 141 15.55 -16.68 -17.29
C LEU A 141 16.69 -16.21 -18.20
N ILE A 142 17.93 -16.44 -17.78
CA ILE A 142 19.12 -16.27 -18.61
C ILE A 142 19.78 -17.63 -18.86
N ALA A 143 20.58 -17.75 -19.92
CA ALA A 143 21.34 -18.96 -20.19
C ALA A 143 22.43 -19.16 -19.13
N ASP A 144 22.49 -20.36 -18.54
CA ASP A 144 23.56 -20.79 -17.65
C ASP A 144 24.10 -22.13 -18.15
N ASN A 145 25.19 -22.08 -18.90
CA ASN A 145 25.80 -23.30 -19.43
C ASN A 145 26.59 -24.10 -18.36
N THR A 146 26.64 -23.62 -17.11
CA THR A 146 27.22 -24.35 -15.98
C THR A 146 26.19 -25.20 -15.24
N ASP A 147 24.90 -24.96 -15.46
CA ASP A 147 23.78 -25.77 -14.95
C ASP A 147 23.51 -26.98 -15.86
N VAL A 148 24.49 -27.88 -15.92
CA VAL A 148 24.44 -29.06 -16.80
C VAL A 148 23.32 -30.04 -16.40
N PRO A 149 22.59 -30.61 -17.38
CA PRO A 149 21.58 -31.63 -17.09
C PRO A 149 22.20 -32.84 -16.39
N GLY A 150 21.38 -33.52 -15.59
CA GLY A 150 21.76 -34.83 -15.06
C GLY A 150 21.98 -35.85 -16.19
N ASP A 151 22.77 -36.88 -15.90
CA ASP A 151 23.05 -38.01 -16.81
C ASP A 151 21.73 -38.58 -17.37
N ASP A 152 21.62 -38.62 -18.70
CA ASP A 152 20.43 -39.14 -19.41
C ASP A 152 20.36 -40.68 -19.40
N GLY A 153 21.35 -41.32 -18.79
CA GLY A 153 21.48 -42.76 -18.69
C GLY A 153 22.11 -43.38 -19.93
N ASN A 154 22.52 -42.59 -20.93
CA ASN A 154 23.20 -43.04 -22.13
C ASN A 154 24.70 -42.72 -22.06
N GLN A 155 25.51 -43.74 -21.80
CA GLN A 155 26.97 -43.59 -21.73
C GLN A 155 27.62 -43.14 -23.06
N CYS A 156 26.88 -43.16 -24.17
CA CYS A 156 27.35 -42.73 -25.47
C CYS A 156 26.97 -41.26 -25.78
N THR A 157 26.42 -40.50 -24.83
CA THR A 157 26.17 -39.06 -24.92
C THR A 157 27.04 -38.26 -23.95
N THR A 158 27.23 -36.98 -24.25
CA THR A 158 27.77 -35.99 -23.32
C THR A 158 26.65 -35.00 -23.02
N ASP A 159 26.30 -34.91 -21.74
CA ASP A 159 25.25 -34.06 -21.22
C ASP A 159 25.83 -32.66 -20.97
N THR A 160 25.47 -31.71 -21.82
CA THR A 160 26.00 -30.34 -21.77
C THR A 160 24.92 -29.31 -22.02
N CYS A 161 25.23 -28.06 -21.73
CA CYS A 161 24.39 -26.92 -22.09
C CYS A 161 24.99 -26.15 -23.26
N VAL A 162 24.15 -25.82 -24.25
CA VAL A 162 24.52 -24.93 -25.36
C VAL A 162 23.46 -23.83 -25.46
N ASP A 163 23.89 -22.57 -25.31
CA ASP A 163 23.03 -21.38 -25.32
C ASP A 163 21.77 -21.51 -24.44
N GLY A 164 21.94 -22.10 -23.25
CA GLY A 164 20.86 -22.29 -22.29
C GLY A 164 19.83 -23.35 -22.66
N VAL A 165 20.25 -24.32 -23.50
CA VAL A 165 19.46 -25.48 -23.90
C VAL A 165 20.22 -26.75 -23.49
N PRO A 166 19.56 -27.69 -22.78
CA PRO A 166 20.10 -29.02 -22.54
C PRO A 166 20.39 -29.75 -23.85
N THR A 167 21.59 -30.30 -23.98
CA THR A 167 22.05 -31.03 -25.16
C THR A 167 22.70 -32.35 -24.76
N PHE A 168 22.33 -33.40 -25.50
CA PHE A 168 22.77 -34.78 -25.29
C PHE A 168 23.48 -35.26 -26.56
N ALA A 169 24.73 -34.80 -26.75
CA ALA A 169 25.46 -35.01 -28.01
C ALA A 169 26.22 -36.34 -27.98
N PRO A 170 26.25 -37.13 -29.07
CA PRO A 170 27.03 -38.37 -29.10
C PRO A 170 28.51 -38.14 -28.81
N VAL A 171 29.12 -39.00 -28.00
CA VAL A 171 30.58 -39.01 -27.80
C VAL A 171 31.30 -39.33 -29.11
N ALA A 172 32.57 -38.92 -29.22
CA ALA A 172 33.38 -39.16 -30.40
C ALA A 172 33.43 -40.66 -30.78
N ALA A 173 33.44 -40.94 -32.09
CA ALA A 173 33.54 -42.31 -32.59
C ALA A 173 34.82 -42.99 -32.06
N GLY A 174 34.65 -44.16 -31.44
CA GLY A 174 35.73 -44.90 -30.78
C GLY A 174 35.87 -44.66 -29.28
N SER A 175 35.10 -43.74 -28.70
CA SER A 175 34.93 -43.66 -27.24
C SER A 175 34.29 -44.94 -26.71
N GLN A 176 34.81 -45.45 -25.59
CA GLN A 176 34.25 -46.63 -24.95
C GLN A 176 32.95 -46.24 -24.23
N CYS A 177 31.82 -46.70 -24.73
CA CYS A 177 30.56 -46.71 -23.99
C CYS A 177 30.06 -48.15 -23.91
N SER A 178 29.70 -48.61 -22.71
CA SER A 178 29.41 -50.04 -22.45
C SER A 178 27.94 -50.43 -22.69
N GLN A 179 27.11 -49.45 -23.04
CA GLN A 179 25.68 -49.63 -23.27
C GLN A 179 25.45 -50.07 -24.73
N GLY A 180 25.60 -51.37 -24.99
CA GLY A 180 25.35 -51.94 -26.33
C GLY A 180 26.02 -53.29 -26.59
N GLY A 181 27.13 -53.60 -25.91
CA GLY A 181 27.88 -54.84 -26.10
C GLY A 181 28.71 -54.86 -27.39
#